data_AF-A0A3D1XMS3-F1
#
_entry.id   AF-A0A3D1XMS3-F1
#
_cell.length_a   1.000
_cell.length_b   1.000
_cell.length_c   1.000
_cell.angle_alpha   90.00
_cell.angle_beta   90.00
_cell.angle_gamma   90.00
#
_symmetry.space_group_name_H-M   'P 1'
#
loop_
_entity.id
_entity.type
_entity.pdbx_description
1 polymer ?
#
loop_
_entity_poly.entity_id
_entity_poly.type
_entity_poly.pdbx_seq_one_letter_code
_entity_poly.pdbx_strand_id
1 'polypeptide(L)'
;MVFLPARIKKQLACVLLLILSSTGIYFNSLKGSFQFDDVPLISSHWIEGLESFDQFIKISSFENRPILLWTYALNNSLGKNKEFGFHLFNLMLHIGVTLLIFFLVLKTSSFHRSFNDICNE
;
A
#
# COMPACT_ATOMS: atom_id res chain seq x y z
N MET A 1 -26.64 -7.72 -21.99
CA MET A 1 -26.24 -7.90 -20.58
C MET A 1 -25.19 -9.00 -20.51
N VAL A 2 -23.92 -8.68 -20.26
CA VAL A 2 -22.85 -9.69 -20.18
C VAL A 2 -22.95 -10.39 -18.82
N PHE A 3 -23.32 -11.67 -18.80
CA PHE A 3 -23.34 -12.46 -17.58
C PHE A 3 -21.91 -12.84 -17.17
N LEU A 4 -21.41 -12.22 -16.10
CA LEU A 4 -20.13 -12.60 -15.50
C LEU A 4 -20.23 -14.01 -14.89
N PRO A 5 -19.20 -14.88 -15.09
CA PRO A 5 -19.10 -16.17 -14.42
C PRO A 5 -19.23 -16.04 -12.90
N ALA A 6 -19.89 -17.00 -12.24
CA ALA A 6 -20.12 -16.98 -10.79
C ALA A 6 -18.83 -16.86 -9.97
N ARG A 7 -17.73 -17.44 -10.45
CA ARG A 7 -16.39 -17.31 -9.84
C ARG A 7 -15.91 -15.86 -9.82
N ILE A 8 -16.06 -15.13 -10.93
CA ILE A 8 -15.62 -13.74 -11.06
C ILE A 8 -16.49 -12.84 -10.16
N LYS A 9 -17.80 -13.09 -10.09
CA LYS A 9 -18.70 -12.37 -9.16
C LYS A 9 -18.26 -12.51 -7.70
N LYS A 10 -17.90 -13.73 -7.26
CA LYS A 10 -17.39 -13.97 -5.90
C LYS A 10 -16.07 -13.23 -5.65
N GLN A 11 -15.14 -13.27 -6.59
CA GLN A 11 -13.87 -12.55 -6.47
C GLN A 11 -14.08 -11.03 -6.38
N LEU A 12 -14.96 -10.46 -7.21
CA LEU A 12 -15.31 -9.04 -7.14
C LEU A 12 -15.95 -8.67 -5.80
N ALA A 13 -16.83 -9.51 -5.26
CA ALA A 13 -17.41 -9.30 -3.95
C ALA A 13 -16.35 -9.30 -2.84
N CYS A 14 -15.39 -10.23 -2.88
CA CYS A 14 -14.27 -10.25 -1.94
C CYS A 14 -13.38 -9.00 -2.07
N VAL A 15 -13.04 -8.60 -3.30
CA VAL A 15 -12.24 -7.38 -3.55
C VAL A 15 -12.96 -6.15 -2.99
N LEU A 16 -14.25 -6.00 -3.28
CA LEU A 16 -15.05 -4.89 -2.76
C LEU A 16 -15.08 -4.90 -1.23
N LEU A 17 -15.28 -6.07 -0.61
CA LEU A 17 -15.28 -6.22 0.84
C LEU A 17 -13.94 -5.80 1.46
N LEU A 18 -12.80 -6.21 0.87
CA LEU A 18 -11.47 -5.83 1.36
C LEU A 18 -11.20 -4.33 1.24
N ILE A 19 -11.65 -3.69 0.16
CA ILE A 19 -11.52 -2.24 -0.03
C ILE A 19 -12.37 -1.51 1.02
N LEU A 20 -13.65 -1.91 1.16
CA LEU A 20 -14.59 -1.26 2.08
C LEU A 20 -14.18 -1.45 3.54
N SER A 21 -13.74 -2.65 3.94
CA SER A 21 -13.31 -2.91 5.31
C SER A 21 -12.06 -2.11 5.67
N SER A 22 -11.06 -2.11 4.79
CA SER A 22 -9.82 -1.35 5.01
C SER A 22 -10.12 0.15 5.10
N THR A 23 -10.94 0.66 4.18
CA THR A 23 -11.34 2.08 4.18
C THR A 23 -12.12 2.43 5.44
N GLY A 24 -13.10 1.61 5.82
CA GLY A 24 -13.95 1.86 6.98
C GLY A 24 -13.18 1.88 8.30
N ILE A 25 -12.27 0.93 8.50
CA ILE A 25 -11.44 0.84 9.72
C ILE A 25 -10.52 2.05 9.85
N TYR A 26 -9.88 2.46 8.74
CA TYR A 26 -8.90 3.56 8.74
C TYR A 26 -9.50 4.93 8.40
N PHE A 27 -10.83 5.03 8.20
CA PHE A 27 -11.47 6.28 7.77
C PHE A 27 -11.18 7.45 8.73
N ASN A 28 -11.23 7.19 10.03
CA ASN A 28 -10.95 8.19 11.06
C ASN A 28 -9.47 8.62 11.09
N SER A 29 -8.56 7.75 10.64
CA SER A 29 -7.12 8.08 10.57
C SER A 29 -6.82 9.14 9.52
N LEU A 30 -7.68 9.35 8.52
CA LEU A 30 -7.45 10.36 7.47
C LEU A 30 -7.38 11.79 8.01
N LYS A 31 -8.00 12.05 9.17
CA LYS A 31 -7.96 13.35 9.85
C LYS A 31 -7.14 13.33 11.14
N GLY A 32 -6.41 12.25 11.39
CA GLY A 32 -5.50 12.16 12.52
C GLY A 32 -4.31 13.10 12.35
N SER A 33 -3.74 13.56 13.46
CA SER A 33 -2.43 14.20 13.45
C SER A 33 -1.33 13.14 13.32
N PHE A 34 -0.12 13.55 12.94
CA PHE A 34 1.07 12.71 13.09
C PHE A 34 1.26 12.29 14.55
N GLN A 35 1.73 11.05 14.76
CA GLN A 35 1.92 10.47 16.08
C GLN A 35 3.25 9.71 16.13
N PHE A 36 3.85 9.62 17.32
CA PHE A 36 5.06 8.83 17.57
C PHE A 36 6.21 9.17 16.58
N ASP A 37 6.68 8.16 15.84
CA ASP A 37 7.81 8.25 14.92
C ASP A 37 7.52 9.10 13.68
N ASP A 38 6.25 9.38 13.36
CA ASP A 38 5.89 10.23 12.22
C ASP A 38 6.33 11.69 12.44
N VAL A 39 6.25 12.18 13.69
CA VAL A 39 6.58 13.57 14.03
C VAL A 39 8.03 13.92 13.71
N PRO A 40 9.05 13.21 14.24
CA PRO A 40 10.44 13.49 13.89
C PRO A 40 10.72 13.23 12.41
N LEU A 41 10.08 12.23 11.80
CA LEU A 41 10.27 11.89 10.40
C LEU A 41 9.84 13.02 9.47
N ILE A 42 8.59 13.51 9.60
CA ILE A 42 8.03 14.60 8.77
C ILE A 42 8.74 15.92 9.01
N SER A 43 9.28 16.15 10.21
CA SER A 43 10.10 17.33 10.50
C SER A 43 11.52 17.27 9.92
N SER A 44 11.93 16.14 9.34
CA SER A 44 13.27 15.97 8.79
C SER A 44 13.46 16.75 7.49
N HIS A 45 14.57 17.49 7.40
CA HIS A 45 14.98 18.21 6.19
C HIS A 45 15.17 17.29 4.97
N TRP A 46 15.38 15.98 5.17
CA TRP A 46 15.64 15.02 4.09
C TRP A 46 14.39 14.72 3.27
N ILE A 47 13.20 14.94 3.82
CA ILE A 47 11.92 14.62 3.17
C ILE A 47 11.05 15.84 2.90
N GLU A 48 11.62 17.04 2.94
CA GLU A 48 10.94 18.30 2.53
C GLU A 48 10.52 18.29 1.06
N GLY A 49 11.24 17.54 0.23
CA GLY A 49 10.97 17.35 -1.19
C GLY A 49 11.98 16.42 -1.83
N LEU A 50 11.76 16.11 -3.12
CA LEU A 50 12.62 15.19 -3.88
C LEU A 50 14.06 15.72 -4.01
N GLU A 51 14.25 17.03 -4.20
CA GLU A 51 15.60 17.62 -4.27
C GLU A 51 16.37 17.46 -2.97
N SER A 52 15.74 17.72 -1.82
CA SER A 52 16.35 17.51 -0.51
C SER A 52 16.68 16.03 -0.29
N PHE A 53 15.79 15.13 -0.69
CA PHE A 53 16.06 13.69 -0.62
C PHE A 53 17.33 13.33 -1.42
N ASP A 54 17.42 13.75 -2.67
CA ASP A 54 18.57 13.43 -3.53
C ASP A 54 19.89 14.03 -3.02
N GLN A 55 19.81 15.19 -2.34
CA GLN A 55 20.98 15.84 -1.73
C GLN A 55 21.51 15.08 -0.51
N PHE A 56 20.63 14.58 0.36
CA PHE A 56 21.01 14.00 1.66
C PHE A 56 21.00 12.47 1.69
N ILE A 57 20.25 11.81 0.81
CA ILE A 57 20.05 10.37 0.81
C ILE A 57 20.46 9.77 -0.52
N LYS A 58 21.51 8.94 -0.48
CA LYS A 58 21.85 8.08 -1.60
C LYS A 58 20.93 6.87 -1.61
N ILE A 59 20.25 6.64 -2.73
CA ILE A 59 19.35 5.49 -2.86
C ILE A 59 20.07 4.14 -2.71
N SER A 60 21.38 4.12 -2.95
CA SER A 60 22.25 2.96 -2.74
C SER A 60 22.65 2.72 -1.28
N SER A 61 22.36 3.66 -0.37
CA SER A 61 22.63 3.51 1.06
C SER A 61 21.48 2.77 1.75
N PHE A 62 21.71 1.50 2.09
CA PHE A 62 20.69 0.64 2.70
C PHE A 62 20.35 1.03 4.16
N GLU A 63 21.22 1.75 4.85
CA GLU A 63 21.07 2.04 6.29
C GLU A 63 19.88 2.97 6.60
N ASN A 64 19.45 3.79 5.64
CA ASN A 64 18.45 4.85 5.86
C ASN A 64 17.05 4.55 5.29
N ARG A 65 16.73 3.30 4.92
CA ARG A 65 15.44 2.94 4.29
C ARG A 65 15.10 3.88 3.11
N PRO A 66 15.98 3.99 2.10
CA PRO A 66 15.94 5.06 1.12
C PRO A 66 14.63 5.10 0.32
N ILE A 67 14.03 3.94 0.02
CA ILE A 67 12.75 3.86 -0.69
C ILE A 67 11.62 4.47 0.15
N LEU A 68 11.61 4.21 1.46
CA LEU A 68 10.60 4.75 2.37
C LEU A 68 10.71 6.29 2.44
N LEU A 69 11.92 6.80 2.66
CA LEU A 69 12.18 8.23 2.71
C LEU A 69 11.84 8.91 1.37
N TRP A 70 12.15 8.25 0.24
CA TRP A 70 11.79 8.75 -1.08
C TRP A 70 10.27 8.84 -1.26
N THR A 71 9.51 7.82 -0.84
CA THR A 71 8.05 7.88 -0.91
C THR A 71 7.46 8.98 -0.04
N TYR A 72 8.05 9.25 1.12
CA TYR A 72 7.63 10.37 1.97
C TYR A 72 7.99 11.72 1.35
N ALA A 73 9.19 11.88 0.81
CA ALA A 73 9.61 13.09 0.10
C ALA A 73 8.72 13.38 -1.12
N LEU A 74 8.37 12.34 -1.88
CA LEU A 74 7.42 12.43 -2.99
C LEU A 74 6.05 12.91 -2.51
N ASN A 75 5.50 12.29 -1.46
CA ASN A 75 4.20 12.70 -0.91
C ASN A 75 4.24 14.15 -0.39
N ASN A 76 5.30 14.51 0.33
CA ASN A 76 5.48 15.86 0.86
C ASN A 76 5.59 16.92 -0.25
N SER A 77 6.14 16.56 -1.41
CA SER A 77 6.23 17.44 -2.58
C SER A 77 4.85 17.80 -3.18
N LEU A 78 3.85 16.92 -3.02
CA LEU A 78 2.48 17.13 -3.50
C LEU A 78 1.66 18.01 -2.54
N GLY A 79 2.05 18.09 -1.28
CA GLY A 79 1.36 18.86 -0.25
C GLY A 79 2.12 18.89 1.06
N LYS A 80 2.94 19.94 1.24
CA LYS A 80 3.83 20.07 2.40
C LYS A 80 3.11 19.87 3.72
N ASN A 81 3.57 18.89 4.49
CA ASN A 81 3.15 18.54 5.85
C ASN A 81 1.62 18.38 6.02
N LYS A 82 0.91 17.99 4.96
CA LYS A 82 -0.54 17.75 5.02
C LYS A 82 -0.80 16.31 5.44
N GLU A 83 -1.22 16.11 6.69
CA GLU A 83 -1.48 14.81 7.31
C GLU A 83 -2.40 13.93 6.45
N PHE A 84 -3.46 14.53 5.92
CA PHE A 84 -4.42 13.84 5.05
C PHE A 84 -3.75 13.17 3.85
N GLY A 85 -2.77 13.82 3.20
CA GLY A 85 -2.07 13.27 2.04
C GLY A 85 -1.23 12.04 2.38
N PHE A 86 -0.54 12.08 3.52
CA PHE A 86 0.22 10.95 4.04
C PHE A 86 -0.68 9.78 4.42
N HIS A 87 -1.74 10.03 5.19
CA HIS A 87 -2.67 8.98 5.60
C HIS A 87 -3.43 8.38 4.42
N LEU A 88 -3.84 9.19 3.43
CA LEU A 88 -4.50 8.71 2.23
C LEU A 88 -3.58 7.81 1.40
N PHE A 89 -2.35 8.24 1.16
CA PHE A 89 -1.37 7.44 0.40
C PHE A 89 -1.06 6.12 1.11
N ASN A 90 -0.85 6.16 2.43
CA ASN A 90 -0.62 4.95 3.23
C ASN A 90 -1.82 4.00 3.18
N LEU A 91 -3.05 4.52 3.25
CA LEU A 91 -4.27 3.71 3.12
C LEU A 91 -4.39 3.08 1.72
N MET A 92 -4.07 3.83 0.66
CA MET A 92 -4.07 3.30 -0.71
C MET A 92 -3.03 2.18 -0.86
N LEU A 93 -1.82 2.35 -0.32
CA LEU A 93 -0.79 1.31 -0.30
C LEU A 93 -1.24 0.09 0.50
N HIS A 94 -1.85 0.29 1.67
CA HIS A 94 -2.37 -0.80 2.49
C HIS A 94 -3.44 -1.63 1.76
N ILE A 95 -4.38 -0.95 1.09
CA ILE A 95 -5.39 -1.62 0.24
C ILE A 95 -4.70 -2.35 -0.91
N GLY A 96 -3.74 -1.72 -1.58
CA GLY A 96 -2.98 -2.32 -2.69
C GLY A 96 -2.27 -3.61 -2.28
N VAL A 97 -1.56 -3.60 -1.15
CA VAL A 97 -0.87 -4.79 -0.60
C VAL A 97 -1.87 -5.87 -0.20
N THR A 98 -2.98 -5.49 0.42
CA THR A 98 -4.05 -6.44 0.79
C THR A 98 -4.62 -7.15 -0.43
N LEU A 99 -4.91 -6.41 -1.51
CA LEU A 99 -5.39 -6.99 -2.76
C LEU A 99 -4.32 -7.85 -3.44
N LEU A 100 -3.05 -7.41 -3.42
CA LEU A 100 -1.92 -8.19 -3.95
C LEU A 100 -1.82 -9.55 -3.25
N ILE A 101 -1.88 -9.57 -1.92
CA ILE A 101 -1.85 -10.80 -1.11
C ILE A 101 -3.05 -11.69 -1.47
N PHE A 102 -4.26 -11.12 -1.57
CA PHE A 102 -5.45 -11.87 -1.96
C PHE A 102 -5.27 -12.57 -3.32
N PHE A 103 -4.78 -11.86 -4.33
CA PHE A 103 -4.53 -12.46 -5.65
C PHE A 103 -3.39 -13.47 -5.64
N LEU A 104 -2.35 -13.24 -4.85
CA LEU A 104 -1.25 -14.18 -4.69
C LEU A 104 -1.73 -15.50 -4.09
N VAL A 105 -2.53 -15.44 -3.03
CA VAL A 105 -3.15 -16.62 -2.40
C VAL A 105 -4.05 -17.37 -3.38
N LEU A 106 -4.87 -16.66 -4.16
CA LEU A 106 -5.70 -17.29 -5.19
C LEU A 106 -4.87 -18.00 -6.27
N LYS A 107 -3.79 -17.37 -6.74
CA LYS A 107 -2.91 -17.92 -7.76
C LYS A 107 -2.16 -19.15 -7.24
N THR A 108 -1.58 -19.06 -6.05
CA THR A 108 -0.85 -20.17 -5.42
C THR A 108 -1.77 -21.35 -5.11
N SER A 109 -3.00 -21.10 -4.64
CA SER A 109 -3.99 -22.16 -4.37
C SER A 109 -4.42 -22.87 -5.66
N SER A 110 -4.61 -22.11 -6.75
CA SER A 110 -4.94 -22.67 -8.06
C SER A 110 -3.79 -23.52 -8.61
N PHE A 111 -2.55 -23.07 -8.44
CA PHE A 111 -1.36 -23.81 -8.84
C PHE A 111 -1.21 -25.11 -8.04
N HIS A 112 -1.36 -25.05 -6.72
CA HIS A 112 -1.28 -26.22 -5.86
C HIS A 112 -2.32 -27.29 -6.22
N ARG A 113 -3.57 -26.88 -6.50
CA ARG A 113 -4.62 -27.81 -6.94
C ARG A 113 -4.26 -28.48 -8.27
N SER A 114 -3.82 -27.69 -9.25
CA SER A 114 -3.39 -28.20 -10.55
C SER A 114 -2.22 -29.19 -10.45
N PHE A 115 -1.28 -28.95 -9.53
CA PHE A 115 -0.15 -29.86 -9.31
C PHE A 115 -0.60 -31.19 -8.68
N ASN A 116 -1.46 -31.14 -7.66
CA ASN A 116 -1.98 -32.35 -7.02
C ASN A 116 -2.81 -33.19 -7.99
N ASP A 117 -3.57 -32.57 -8.90
CA ASP A 117 -4.35 -33.31 -9.90
C ASP A 117 -3.42 -34.11 -10.85
N ILE A 118 -2.24 -33.58 -11.21
CA ILE A 118 -1.24 -34.27 -12.04
C ILE A 118 -0.57 -35.45 -11.31
N CYS A 119 -0.29 -35.32 -10.01
CA CYS A 119 0.41 -36.38 -9.26
C CYS A 119 -0.49 -37.54 -8.83
N ASN A 120 -1.82 -37.38 -8.92
CA ASN A 120 -2.80 -38.41 -8.55
C ASN A 120 -3.36 -39.18 -9.76
N GLU A 121 -2.92 -38.86 -10.98
CA GLU A 121 -3.08 -39.69 -12.19
C GLU A 121 -1.89 -40.62 -12.38
#